data_AF-A0A2M6YD30-F1
#
_entry.id   AF-A0A2M6YD30-F1
#
_cell.length_a   1.000
_cell.length_b   1.000
_cell.length_c   1.000
_cell.angle_alpha   90.00
_cell.angle_beta   90.00
_cell.angle_gamma   90.00
#
_symmetry.space_group_name_H-M   'P 1'
#
loop_
_entity.id
_entity.type
_entity.pdbx_description
1 polymer ?
#
loop_
_entity_poly.entity_id
_entity_poly.type
_entity_poly.pdbx_seq_one_letter_code
_entity_poly.pdbx_strand_id
1 'polypeptide(L)' 'MEIQKIQNRLKRIEGQVRGVENMVSLLRPADEIIIQLSAIKSAVNSLLFEIVDQEIDQTNFEKLDELKKTLKRLAK' A
#
# COMPACT_ATOMS: atom_id res chain seq x y z
N MET A 1 13.35 5.73 8.46
CA MET A 1 12.67 4.62 7.76
C MET A 1 13.26 3.26 8.15
N GLU A 2 12.46 2.37 8.76
CA GLU A 2 12.91 0.99 9.08
C GLU A 2 12.70 0.06 7.87
N ILE A 3 13.77 -0.17 7.09
CA ILE A 3 13.72 -0.92 5.82
C ILE A 3 13.08 -2.31 5.98
N GLN A 4 13.46 -3.05 7.02
CA GLN A 4 12.95 -4.41 7.25
C GLN A 4 11.43 -4.44 7.48
N LYS A 5 10.89 -3.43 8.19
CA LYS A 5 9.45 -3.33 8.47
C LYS A 5 8.66 -3.10 7.18
N ILE A 6 9.13 -2.20 6.32
CA ILE A 6 8.52 -1.93 5.01
C ILE A 6 8.59 -3.18 4.12
N GLN A 7 9.74 -3.84 4.04
CA GLN A 7 9.89 -5.07 3.27
C GLN A 7 8.92 -6.16 3.75
N ASN A 8 8.75 -6.32 5.05
CA ASN A 8 7.81 -7.29 5.62
C ASN A 8 6.36 -6.94 5.24
N ARG A 9 6.00 -5.66 5.19
CA ARG A 9 4.69 -5.21 4.73
C ARG A 9 4.47 -5.48 3.25
N LEU A 10 5.46 -5.17 2.41
CA LEU A 10 5.42 -5.43 0.98
C LEU A 10 5.25 -6.93 0.68
N LYS A 11 6.00 -7.80 1.35
CA LYS A 11 5.87 -9.27 1.22
C LYS A 11 4.46 -9.77 1.58
N ARG A 12 3.81 -9.15 2.58
CA ARG A 12 2.42 -9.48 2.92
C ARG A 12 1.45 -9.05 1.82
N ILE A 13 1.59 -7.83 1.30
CA ILE A 13 0.77 -7.31 0.20
C ILE A 13 0.93 -8.19 -1.05
N GLU A 14 2.17 -8.57 -1.39
CA GLU A 14 2.47 -9.49 -2.48
C GLU A 14 1.80 -10.87 -2.29
N GLY A 15 1.81 -11.40 -1.06
CA GLY A 15 1.07 -12.61 -0.71
C GLY A 15 -0.44 -12.49 -0.92
N GLN A 16 -1.03 -11.33 -0.59
CA GLN A 16 -2.44 -11.06 -0.84
C GLN A 16 -2.76 -11.00 -2.34
N VAL A 17 -1.90 -10.35 -3.15
CA VAL A 17 -2.05 -10.28 -4.61
C VAL A 17 -2.03 -11.68 -5.22
N ARG A 18 -1.05 -12.52 -4.86
CA ARG A 18 -1.02 -13.94 -5.27
C ARG A 18 -2.26 -14.71 -4.84
N GLY A 19 -2.78 -14.42 -3.65
CA GLY A 19 -4.05 -14.98 -3.17
C GLY A 19 -5.21 -14.66 -4.11
N VAL A 20 -5.32 -13.41 -4.56
CA VAL A 20 -6.34 -12.98 -5.52
C VAL A 20 -6.15 -13.64 -6.89
N GLU A 21 -4.93 -13.74 -7.39
CA GLU A 21 -4.64 -14.46 -8.66
C GLU A 21 -5.12 -15.91 -8.61
N ASN A 22 -4.90 -16.60 -7.49
CA ASN A 22 -5.42 -17.95 -7.27
C ASN A 22 -6.95 -17.98 -7.21
N MET A 23 -7.59 -17.01 -6.55
CA MET A 23 -9.05 -16.92 -6.50
C MET A 23 -9.67 -16.74 -7.87
N VAL A 24 -9.06 -15.91 -8.71
CA VAL A 24 -9.47 -15.71 -10.12
C VAL A 24 -9.33 -17.02 -10.89
N SER A 25 -8.19 -17.71 -10.74
CA SER A 25 -7.92 -18.99 -11.42
C SER A 25 -8.90 -20.10 -11.00
N LEU A 26 -9.40 -20.05 -9.76
CA LEU A 26 -10.39 -20.97 -9.21
C LEU A 26 -11.85 -20.51 -9.46
N LEU A 27 -12.07 -19.47 -10.28
CA LEU A 27 -13.39 -18.91 -10.59
C LEU A 27 -14.22 -18.61 -9.33
N ARG A 28 -13.58 -18.06 -8.28
CA ARG A 28 -14.28 -17.65 -7.06
C ARG A 28 -15.31 -16.54 -7.35
N PRO A 29 -16.36 -16.42 -6.53
CA PRO A 29 -17.35 -15.35 -6.67
C PRO A 29 -16.72 -13.95 -6.70
N ALA A 30 -17.27 -13.08 -7.55
CA ALA A 30 -16.72 -11.75 -7.79
C ALA A 30 -16.73 -10.86 -6.54
N ASP A 31 -17.75 -11.00 -5.69
CA ASP A 31 -17.87 -10.31 -4.42
C ASP A 31 -16.74 -10.67 -3.45
N GLU A 32 -16.35 -11.95 -3.38
CA GLU A 32 -15.20 -12.37 -2.57
C GLU A 32 -13.89 -11.77 -3.10
N ILE A 33 -13.70 -11.75 -4.42
CA ILE A 33 -12.51 -11.15 -5.06
C ILE A 33 -12.45 -9.65 -4.77
N ILE A 34 -13.59 -8.94 -4.86
CA ILE A 34 -13.70 -7.51 -4.55
C ILE A 34 -13.34 -7.23 -3.08
N ILE A 35 -13.76 -8.08 -2.15
CA ILE A 35 -13.39 -7.96 -0.73
C ILE A 35 -11.87 -8.06 -0.56
N GLN A 36 -11.22 -9.03 -1.21
CA GLN A 36 -9.76 -9.19 -1.11
C GLN A 36 -9.00 -8.04 -1.78
N LEU A 37 -9.44 -7.56 -2.95
CA LEU A 37 -8.87 -6.37 -3.59
C LEU A 37 -9.01 -5.12 -2.69
N SER A 38 -10.13 -4.99 -1.98
CA SER A 38 -10.35 -3.90 -1.02
C SER A 38 -9.41 -4.00 0.19
N ALA A 39 -9.11 -5.23 0.65
CA ALA A 39 -8.12 -5.47 1.70
C ALA A 39 -6.70 -5.09 1.24
N ILE A 40 -6.33 -5.44 0.00
CA ILE A 40 -5.04 -5.04 -0.61
C ILE A 40 -4.94 -3.51 -0.67
N LYS A 41 -5.98 -2.84 -1.19
CA LYS A 41 -6.02 -1.37 -1.26
C LYS A 41 -5.81 -0.74 0.12
N SER A 42 -6.48 -1.25 1.15
CA SER A 42 -6.33 -0.78 2.53
C SER A 42 -4.90 -0.99 3.06
N ALA A 43 -4.30 -2.16 2.79
CA ALA A 43 -2.94 -2.49 3.21
C ALA A 43 -1.89 -1.59 2.54
N VAL A 44 -2.07 -1.28 1.25
CA VAL A 44 -1.23 -0.34 0.49
C VAL A 44 -1.37 1.08 1.05
N ASN A 45 -2.60 1.57 1.25
CA ASN A 45 -2.84 2.90 1.79
C ASN A 45 -2.22 3.07 3.18
N SER A 46 -2.36 2.06 4.04
CA SER A 46 -1.74 2.08 5.36
C SER A 46 -0.20 2.11 5.29
N LEU A 47 0.42 1.51 4.26
CA LEU A 47 1.89 1.55 4.09
C LEU A 47 2.33 2.93 3.58
N LEU A 48 1.55 3.51 2.66
CA LEU A 48 1.77 4.87 2.18
C LEU A 48 1.77 5.87 3.34
N PHE A 49 0.75 5.84 4.20
CA PHE A 49 0.68 6.76 5.35
C PHE A 49 1.85 6.56 6.32
N GLU A 50 2.23 5.31 6.60
CA GLU A 50 3.39 5.04 7.47
C GLU A 50 4.70 5.61 6.91
N ILE A 51 4.92 5.52 5.59
CA ILE A 51 6.10 6.11 4.94
C ILE A 51 6.06 7.63 5.01
N VAL A 52 4.88 8.22 4.77
CA VAL A 52 4.67 9.67 4.85
C VAL A 52 4.96 10.19 6.26
N ASP A 53 4.40 9.56 7.29
CA ASP A 53 4.59 9.96 8.69
C ASP A 53 6.08 9.91 9.08
N GLN A 54 6.80 8.85 8.68
CA GLN A 54 8.23 8.71 8.96
C GLN A 54 9.09 9.79 8.26
N GLU A 55 8.70 10.27 7.08
CA GLU A 55 9.43 11.33 6.38
C GLU A 55 9.09 12.74 6.92
N ILE A 56 7.85 12.96 7.40
CA ILE A 56 7.46 14.21 8.07
C ILE A 56 8.27 14.41 9.35
N ASP A 57 8.43 13.35 10.15
CA ASP A 57 9.17 13.40 11.43
C ASP A 57 10.68 13.68 11.25
N GLN A 58 11.25 13.35 10.08
CA GLN A 58 12.69 13.52 9.80
C GLN A 58 13.07 14.90 9.24
N THR A 59 12.10 15.83 9.11
CA THR A 59 12.24 17.26 8.71
C THR A 59 13.44 17.63 7.84
N ASN A 60 13.35 17.28 6.55
CA ASN A 60 13.91 18.09 5.47
C ASN A 60 12.74 18.74 4.70
N PHE A 61 12.56 20.06 4.83
CA PHE A 61 11.42 20.79 4.27
C PHE A 61 11.28 20.66 2.75
N GLU A 62 12.37 20.41 2.03
CA GLU A 62 12.36 20.18 0.58
C GLU A 62 11.67 18.85 0.22
N LYS A 63 11.95 17.78 0.97
CA LYS A 63 11.30 16.47 0.80
C LYS A 63 9.80 16.53 1.06
N LEU A 64 9.36 17.39 1.96
CA LEU A 64 7.94 17.56 2.28
C LEU A 64 7.14 18.09 1.09
N ASP A 65 7.71 18.99 0.28
CA ASP A 65 7.04 19.53 -0.91
C ASP A 65 6.91 18.48 -2.02
N GLU A 66 7.94 17.66 -2.22
CA GLU A 66 7.90 16.53 -3.16
C GLU A 66 6.88 15.47 -2.74
N LEU A 67 6.81 15.17 -1.44
CA LEU A 67 5.83 14.26 -0.88
C LEU A 67 4.39 14.78 -1.05
N LYS A 68 4.16 16.08 -0.79
CA LYS A 68 2.88 16.73 -1.03
C LYS A 68 2.45 16.67 -2.50
N LYS A 69 3.38 16.85 -3.44
CA LYS A 69 3.10 16.70 -4.88
C LYS A 69 2.69 15.27 -5.23
N THR A 70 3.37 14.28 -4.65
CA THR A 70 3.06 12.86 -4.85
C THR A 70 1.68 12.51 -4.29
N LEU A 71 1.36 12.94 -3.06
CA LEU A 71 0.04 12.72 -2.45
C LEU A 71 -1.10 13.37 -3.24
N LYS A 72 -0.90 14.59 -3.77
CA LYS A 72 -1.89 15.24 -4.65
C LYS A 72 -2.18 14.47 -5.93
N ARG A 73 -1.21 13.70 -6.47
CA ARG A 73 -1.43 12.83 -7.64
C ARG A 73 -2.26 11.60 -7.31
N LEU A 74 -2.20 11.11 -6.07
CA LEU A 74 -2.95 9.94 -5.59
C LEU A 74 -4.40 10.26 -5.21
N ALA A 75 -4.68 11.52 -4.89
CA ALA A 75 -6.04 12.02 -4.59
C ALA A 75 -6.86 12.37 -5.83
N LYS A 76 -6.31 12.14 -7.03
CA LYS A 76 -6.92 12.43 -8.33
C LYS A 76 -7.38 11.13 -8.98
#